data_AF-A0A416R8U7-F1
#
_entry.id   AF-A0A416R8U7-F1
#
_cell.length_a   1.000
_cell.length_b   1.000
_cell.length_c   1.000
_cell.angle_alpha   90.00
_cell.angle_beta   90.00
_cell.angle_gamma   90.00
#
_symmetry.space_group_name_H-M   'P 1'
#
loop_
_entity.id
_entity.type
_entity.pdbx_description
1 polymer ?
#
loop_
_entity_poly.entity_id
_entity_poly.type
_entity_poly.pdbx_seq_one_letter_code
_entity_poly.pdbx_strand_id
1 'polypeptide(L)'
;MKRILAVMLVLMLLMAGCSIGNDTADTSEEAANPLGGQPLEFYYSNGAGGWSTQLVLQPDGSFTGHYEDRDLEATGEENPNGTLYYCDFSGSFAAPGEVNEYQWTMVLEYLQTEQEAGVIHYEDGVACVSTGPVGLEHAGEVWLYLPGTETDTLPEEFLAWTTSAFSGEIPDQLPFYGLYSPGDESGFVGYPQQEQG
;
A
#
# COMPACT_ATOMS: atom_id res chain seq x y z
N MET A 1 -25.68 25.53 37.14
CA MET A 1 -24.52 25.49 38.07
C MET A 1 -23.26 25.60 37.21
N LYS A 2 -22.75 26.81 36.89
CA LYS A 2 -21.50 27.43 37.44
C LYS A 2 -20.39 26.38 37.64
N ARG A 3 -19.33 26.36 36.83
CA ARG A 3 -18.12 27.24 36.84
C ARG A 3 -17.48 27.22 35.43
N ILE A 4 -17.36 28.30 34.64
CA ILE A 4 -16.36 29.39 34.65
C ILE A 4 -14.95 28.95 35.07
N LEU A 5 -14.01 28.91 34.13
CA LEU A 5 -12.69 29.54 34.25
C LEU A 5 -12.18 29.92 32.85
N ALA A 6 -11.90 31.21 32.66
CA ALA A 6 -11.23 31.82 31.52
C ALA A 6 -9.81 32.18 31.97
N VAL A 7 -8.77 31.95 31.16
CA VAL A 7 -7.47 32.61 31.36
C VAL A 7 -6.80 32.93 30.02
N MET A 8 -6.86 34.22 29.70
CA MET A 8 -5.85 35.13 29.13
C MET A 8 -5.15 34.81 27.80
N LEU A 9 -5.65 35.54 26.79
CA LEU A 9 -4.88 36.35 25.84
C LEU A 9 -3.69 37.08 26.50
N VAL A 10 -2.47 36.87 26.00
CA VAL A 10 -1.37 37.83 26.16
C VAL A 10 -0.93 38.26 24.77
N LEU A 11 -1.40 39.44 24.39
CA LEU A 11 -0.87 40.27 23.31
C LEU A 11 0.29 41.07 23.90
N MET A 12 1.52 40.84 23.44
CA MET A 12 2.62 41.79 23.62
C MET A 12 3.21 42.12 22.25
N LEU A 13 2.83 43.31 21.76
CA LEU A 13 3.65 44.07 20.83
C LEU A 13 4.89 44.58 21.58
N LEU A 14 6.07 44.38 21.00
CA LEU A 14 7.27 45.16 21.29
C LEU A 14 7.83 45.69 19.97
N MET A 15 8.02 47.01 19.94
CA MET A 15 8.46 47.81 18.80
C MET A 15 9.98 47.75 18.62
N ALA A 16 10.38 47.74 17.34
CA ALA A 16 11.57 48.31 16.72
C ALA A 16 12.96 48.08 17.35
N GLY A 17 13.75 47.26 16.66
CA GLY A 17 15.21 47.34 16.64
C GLY A 17 15.72 47.01 15.24
N CYS A 18 16.37 47.95 14.57
CA CYS A 18 17.13 47.69 13.34
C CYS A 18 18.28 46.73 13.67
N SER A 19 18.37 45.60 12.96
CA SER A 19 19.60 44.82 12.84
C SER A 19 19.72 44.25 11.44
N ILE A 20 20.94 44.34 10.95
CA ILE A 20 21.48 43.91 9.67
C ILE A 20 21.44 42.39 9.56
N GLY A 21 21.08 41.91 8.36
CA GLY A 21 21.53 40.68 7.70
C GLY A 21 21.48 39.36 8.48
N ASN A 22 20.61 38.45 8.06
CA ASN A 22 21.06 37.17 7.54
C ASN A 22 19.94 36.54 6.71
N ASP A 23 20.23 36.28 5.44
CA ASP A 23 19.47 35.33 4.64
C ASP A 23 19.51 33.98 5.34
N THR A 24 18.36 33.48 5.77
CA THR A 24 18.19 32.06 6.02
C THR A 24 16.79 31.76 5.57
N ALA A 25 16.67 31.53 4.26
CA ALA A 25 15.57 30.74 3.73
C ALA A 25 15.61 29.42 4.51
N ASP A 26 14.62 29.24 5.36
CA ASP A 26 14.29 27.97 5.99
C ASP A 26 13.81 27.05 4.86
N THR A 27 14.77 26.50 4.11
CA THR A 27 14.50 25.34 3.28
C THR A 27 14.47 24.18 4.24
N SER A 28 13.29 23.91 4.82
CA SER A 28 13.00 22.57 5.27
C SER A 28 13.26 21.67 4.08
N GLU A 29 14.31 20.85 4.11
CA GLU A 29 14.43 19.74 3.19
C GLU A 29 13.15 18.92 3.40
N GLU A 30 12.22 19.04 2.44
CA GLU A 30 11.07 18.16 2.42
C GLU A 30 11.66 16.76 2.32
N ALA A 31 11.46 15.94 3.35
CA ALA A 31 11.93 14.56 3.35
C ALA A 31 11.49 13.93 2.02
N ALA A 32 12.44 13.37 1.28
CA ALA A 32 12.16 12.83 -0.05
C ALA A 32 11.00 11.82 0.08
N ASN A 33 9.88 12.07 -0.58
CA ASN A 33 8.75 11.14 -0.57
C ASN A 33 9.17 9.89 -1.36
N PRO A 34 9.31 8.71 -0.71
CA PRO A 34 9.75 7.48 -1.38
C PRO A 34 8.71 6.98 -2.40
N LEU A 35 7.47 7.45 -2.33
CA LEU A 35 6.41 7.15 -3.30
C LEU A 35 6.58 7.95 -4.61
N GLY A 36 7.46 8.95 -4.62
CA GLY A 36 7.68 9.81 -5.77
C GLY A 36 6.46 10.71 -6.07
N GLY A 37 6.36 11.16 -7.32
CA GLY A 37 5.30 12.07 -7.77
C GLY A 37 4.20 11.40 -8.63
N GLN A 38 4.26 10.08 -8.80
CA GLN A 38 3.32 9.32 -9.64
C GLN A 38 2.83 8.08 -8.89
N PRO A 39 1.66 7.52 -9.23
CA PRO A 39 1.16 6.33 -8.57
C PRO A 39 2.08 5.13 -8.79
N LEU A 40 2.15 4.25 -7.78
CA LEU A 40 2.79 2.96 -7.85
C LEU A 40 1.73 1.87 -7.92
N GLU A 41 1.97 0.85 -8.74
CA GLU A 41 1.10 -0.30 -8.88
C GLU A 41 1.80 -1.55 -8.39
N PHE A 42 1.18 -2.24 -7.44
CA PHE A 42 1.69 -3.40 -6.73
C PHE A 42 0.86 -4.64 -7.05
N TYR A 43 1.54 -5.76 -7.18
CA TYR A 43 0.96 -7.06 -7.53
C TYR A 43 1.42 -8.13 -6.53
N TYR A 44 0.46 -8.84 -5.95
CA TYR A 44 0.67 -10.01 -5.11
C TYR A 44 -0.02 -11.21 -5.76
N SER A 45 0.77 -12.21 -6.15
CA SER A 45 0.26 -13.43 -6.79
C SER A 45 1.28 -14.55 -6.66
N ASN A 46 0.89 -15.78 -7.00
CA ASN A 46 1.80 -16.91 -7.09
C ASN A 46 2.48 -17.06 -8.48
N GLY A 47 2.31 -16.08 -9.39
CA GLY A 47 2.87 -16.10 -10.76
C GLY A 47 2.28 -17.17 -11.70
N ALA A 48 1.42 -18.08 -11.21
CA ALA A 48 0.78 -19.14 -12.00
C ALA A 48 -0.57 -18.74 -12.60
N GLY A 49 -1.06 -17.53 -12.27
CA GLY A 49 -2.26 -16.93 -12.87
C GLY A 49 -3.60 -17.46 -12.35
N GLY A 50 -3.63 -18.10 -11.18
CA GLY A 50 -4.88 -18.52 -10.54
C GLY A 50 -5.59 -17.40 -9.79
N TRP A 51 -4.80 -16.56 -9.10
CA TRP A 51 -5.28 -15.43 -8.32
C TRP A 51 -4.27 -14.29 -8.30
N SER A 52 -4.74 -13.08 -8.02
CA SER A 52 -3.89 -11.92 -7.75
C SER A 52 -4.60 -10.86 -6.93
N THR A 53 -3.82 -10.13 -6.14
CA THR A 53 -4.20 -8.82 -5.59
C THR A 53 -3.40 -7.73 -6.29
N GLN A 54 -4.10 -6.74 -6.85
CA GLN A 54 -3.54 -5.51 -7.39
C GLN A 54 -3.83 -4.36 -6.43
N LEU A 55 -2.85 -3.48 -6.23
CA LEU A 55 -2.98 -2.28 -5.40
C LEU A 55 -2.34 -1.09 -6.12
N VAL A 56 -3.08 0.00 -6.26
CA VAL A 56 -2.58 1.27 -6.81
C VAL A 56 -2.42 2.26 -5.66
N LEU A 57 -1.17 2.56 -5.31
CA LEU A 57 -0.77 3.48 -4.24
C LEU A 57 -0.46 4.86 -4.81
N GLN A 58 -1.17 5.88 -4.32
CA GLN A 58 -0.98 7.27 -4.71
C GLN A 58 0.18 7.90 -3.92
N PRO A 59 0.79 9.00 -4.45
CA PRO A 59 1.85 9.73 -3.75
C PRO A 59 1.48 10.26 -2.36
N ASP A 60 0.18 10.45 -2.08
CA ASP A 60 -0.34 10.93 -0.79
C ASP A 60 -0.63 9.82 0.22
N GLY A 61 -0.35 8.56 -0.14
CA GLY A 61 -0.59 7.39 0.71
C GLY A 61 -1.97 6.75 0.55
N SER A 62 -2.89 7.38 -0.18
CA SER A 62 -4.19 6.76 -0.49
C SER A 62 -4.04 5.64 -1.50
N PHE A 63 -4.89 4.62 -1.43
CA PHE A 63 -4.84 3.52 -2.39
C PHE A 63 -6.21 2.90 -2.69
N THR A 64 -6.27 2.25 -3.85
CA THR A 64 -7.35 1.33 -4.25
C THR A 64 -6.75 -0.02 -4.60
N GLY A 65 -7.49 -1.10 -4.44
CA GLY A 65 -7.04 -2.41 -4.85
C GLY A 65 -8.18 -3.34 -5.22
N HIS A 66 -7.79 -4.41 -5.91
CA HIS A 66 -8.68 -5.45 -6.40
C HIS A 66 -8.01 -6.80 -6.20
N TYR A 67 -8.68 -7.71 -5.52
CA TYR A 67 -8.34 -9.12 -5.47
C TYR A 67 -9.29 -9.90 -6.37
N GLU A 68 -8.75 -10.87 -7.11
CA GLU A 68 -9.54 -11.90 -7.79
C GLU A 68 -8.86 -13.28 -7.74
N ASP A 69 -9.68 -14.33 -7.64
CA ASP A 69 -9.32 -15.74 -7.82
C ASP A 69 -10.44 -16.44 -8.59
N ARG A 70 -10.10 -17.01 -9.74
CA ARG A 70 -11.05 -17.71 -10.62
C ARG A 70 -10.87 -19.22 -10.49
N ASP A 71 -11.74 -19.84 -9.72
CA ASP A 71 -11.82 -21.30 -9.60
C ASP A 71 -12.84 -21.87 -10.59
N LEU A 72 -12.33 -22.32 -11.74
CA LEU A 72 -13.14 -22.94 -12.79
C LEU A 72 -13.65 -24.34 -12.41
N GLU A 73 -13.07 -24.97 -11.39
CA GLU A 73 -13.44 -26.31 -10.93
C GLU A 73 -14.52 -26.26 -9.84
N ALA A 74 -14.62 -25.15 -9.10
CA ALA A 74 -15.68 -24.85 -8.14
C ALA A 74 -17.02 -24.54 -8.84
N THR A 75 -17.70 -25.61 -9.27
CA THR A 75 -18.96 -25.54 -10.01
C THR A 75 -20.15 -26.05 -9.20
N GLY A 76 -21.35 -25.58 -9.57
CA GLY A 76 -22.63 -25.99 -8.98
C GLY A 76 -23.78 -25.87 -9.99
N GLU A 77 -25.00 -26.20 -9.57
CA GLU A 77 -26.18 -26.11 -10.44
C GLU A 77 -26.45 -24.67 -10.91
N GLU A 78 -26.28 -23.69 -10.02
CA GLU A 78 -26.45 -22.26 -10.32
C GLU A 78 -25.19 -21.60 -10.90
N ASN A 79 -24.04 -22.26 -10.75
CA ASN A 79 -22.74 -21.80 -11.25
C ASN A 79 -21.99 -22.87 -12.06
N PRO A 80 -22.51 -23.30 -13.22
CA PRO A 80 -21.87 -24.32 -14.05
C PRO A 80 -20.52 -23.87 -14.66
N ASN A 81 -20.23 -22.56 -14.66
CA ASN A 81 -19.03 -21.98 -15.25
C ASN A 81 -17.93 -21.63 -14.22
N GLY A 82 -18.09 -22.06 -12.96
CA GLY A 82 -17.09 -21.89 -11.91
C GLY A 82 -17.48 -20.87 -10.84
N THR A 83 -16.51 -20.46 -10.05
CA THR A 83 -16.65 -19.47 -8.98
C THR A 83 -15.56 -18.42 -9.09
N LEU A 84 -15.93 -17.14 -9.02
CA LEU A 84 -15.04 -15.99 -8.90
C LEU A 84 -15.08 -15.50 -7.45
N TYR A 85 -13.94 -15.56 -6.78
CA TYR A 85 -13.75 -14.87 -5.51
C TYR A 85 -13.13 -13.51 -5.79
N TYR A 86 -13.66 -12.45 -5.18
CA TYR A 86 -13.15 -11.10 -5.44
C TYR A 86 -13.30 -10.15 -4.26
N CYS A 87 -12.48 -9.11 -4.22
CA CYS A 87 -12.62 -8.02 -3.27
C CYS A 87 -12.11 -6.72 -3.88
N ASP A 88 -13.01 -5.74 -4.01
CA ASP A 88 -12.64 -4.35 -4.27
C ASP A 88 -12.49 -3.62 -2.94
N PHE A 89 -11.37 -2.92 -2.77
CA PHE A 89 -11.02 -2.26 -1.52
C PHE A 89 -10.30 -0.94 -1.72
N SER A 90 -10.33 -0.10 -0.69
CA SER A 90 -9.61 1.17 -0.64
C SER A 90 -9.12 1.46 0.77
N GLY A 91 -8.09 2.29 0.88
CA GLY A 91 -7.48 2.63 2.14
C GLY A 91 -6.53 3.82 2.06
N SER A 92 -5.83 4.05 3.16
CA SER A 92 -4.71 4.99 3.19
C SER A 92 -3.65 4.51 4.15
N PHE A 93 -2.40 4.69 3.76
CA PHE A 93 -1.27 4.63 4.66
C PHE A 93 -0.91 6.03 5.14
N ALA A 94 -0.36 6.11 6.36
CA ALA A 94 0.25 7.33 6.88
C ALA A 94 1.52 7.66 6.08
N ALA A 95 2.02 8.89 6.28
CA ALA A 95 3.26 9.34 5.66
C ALA A 95 4.42 8.34 5.93
N PRO A 96 5.26 8.03 4.92
CA PRO A 96 6.36 7.08 5.08
C PRO A 96 7.36 7.49 6.16
N GLY A 97 7.70 6.55 7.03
CA GLY A 97 8.80 6.67 7.99
C GLY A 97 10.08 6.04 7.44
N GLU A 98 11.16 6.81 7.37
CA GLU A 98 12.45 6.34 6.86
C GLU A 98 13.09 5.34 7.84
N VAL A 99 13.51 4.18 7.33
CA VAL A 99 14.37 3.22 8.06
C VAL A 99 15.81 3.36 7.59
N ASN A 100 16.01 3.41 6.27
CA ASN A 100 17.28 3.68 5.60
C ASN A 100 17.01 4.17 4.17
N GLU A 101 18.07 4.42 3.39
CA GLU A 101 18.01 4.95 2.01
C GLU A 101 17.05 4.18 1.09
N TYR A 102 16.89 2.86 1.26
CA TYR A 102 16.08 2.00 0.39
C TYR A 102 14.86 1.37 1.09
N GLN A 103 14.65 1.62 2.38
CA GLN A 103 13.57 1.01 3.16
C GLN A 103 12.80 2.04 3.99
N TRP A 104 11.47 1.93 3.90
CA TRP A 104 10.52 2.78 4.60
C TRP A 104 9.42 1.93 5.24
N THR A 105 8.79 2.43 6.29
CA THR A 105 7.57 1.84 6.86
C THR A 105 6.39 2.79 6.71
N MET A 106 5.20 2.23 6.56
CA MET A 106 3.96 3.00 6.51
C MET A 106 2.90 2.31 7.37
N VAL A 107 2.18 3.09 8.18
CA VAL A 107 1.11 2.58 9.04
C VAL A 107 -0.21 2.66 8.29
N LEU A 108 -0.98 1.58 8.27
CA LEU A 108 -2.32 1.57 7.70
C LEU A 108 -3.26 2.39 8.59
N GLU A 109 -3.80 3.48 8.05
CA GLU A 109 -4.75 4.34 8.79
C GLU A 109 -6.16 3.77 8.73
N TYR A 110 -6.58 3.32 7.54
CA TYR A 110 -7.84 2.63 7.34
C TYR A 110 -7.80 1.75 6.10
N LEU A 111 -8.66 0.73 6.11
CA LEU A 111 -8.93 -0.19 5.01
C LEU A 111 -10.43 -0.50 5.00
N GLN A 112 -11.05 -0.40 3.84
CA GLN A 112 -12.47 -0.63 3.65
C GLN A 112 -12.69 -1.46 2.38
N THR A 113 -13.63 -2.40 2.43
CA THR A 113 -14.07 -3.19 1.29
C THR A 113 -15.39 -2.63 0.75
N GLU A 114 -15.62 -2.72 -0.56
CA GLU A 114 -16.89 -2.28 -1.14
C GLU A 114 -18.07 -3.16 -0.71
N GLN A 115 -17.79 -4.43 -0.42
CA GLN A 115 -18.78 -5.43 0.00
C GLN A 115 -18.32 -6.17 1.25
N GLU A 116 -19.27 -6.60 2.07
CA GLU A 116 -18.99 -7.51 3.18
C GLU A 116 -18.58 -8.89 2.63
N ALA A 117 -17.61 -9.53 3.28
CA ALA A 117 -17.18 -10.87 2.88
C ALA A 117 -18.33 -11.89 3.00
N GLY A 118 -18.44 -12.77 2.00
CA GLY A 118 -19.46 -13.81 1.93
C GLY A 118 -20.75 -13.42 1.19
N VAL A 119 -20.84 -12.20 0.63
CA VAL A 119 -21.92 -11.87 -0.31
C VAL A 119 -21.74 -12.69 -1.58
N ILE A 120 -22.82 -13.33 -2.04
CA ILE A 120 -22.83 -14.16 -3.25
C ILE A 120 -23.86 -13.60 -4.21
N HIS A 121 -23.46 -13.42 -5.47
CA HIS A 121 -24.36 -13.20 -6.59
C HIS A 121 -23.96 -14.10 -7.76
N TYR A 122 -24.85 -14.24 -8.74
CA TYR A 122 -24.62 -15.10 -9.90
C TYR A 122 -24.70 -14.28 -11.18
N GLU A 123 -23.69 -14.41 -12.03
CA GLU A 123 -23.60 -13.73 -13.32
C GLU A 123 -23.11 -14.71 -14.38
N ASP A 124 -23.87 -14.85 -15.48
CA ASP A 124 -23.53 -15.72 -16.61
C ASP A 124 -23.07 -17.14 -16.23
N GLY A 125 -23.71 -17.73 -15.22
CA GLY A 125 -23.41 -19.07 -14.72
C GLY A 125 -22.13 -19.17 -13.89
N VAL A 126 -21.61 -18.06 -13.39
CA VAL A 126 -20.51 -17.98 -12.41
C VAL A 126 -21.07 -17.54 -11.06
N ALA A 127 -20.62 -18.15 -9.97
CA ALA A 127 -20.86 -17.63 -8.63
C ALA A 127 -19.79 -16.58 -8.31
N CYS A 128 -20.19 -15.34 -8.11
CA CYS A 128 -19.31 -14.25 -7.70
C CYS A 128 -19.43 -14.06 -6.18
N VAL A 129 -18.35 -14.32 -5.47
CA VAL A 129 -18.28 -14.37 -4.01
C VAL A 129 -17.35 -13.25 -3.51
N SER A 130 -17.91 -12.30 -2.77
CA SER A 130 -17.10 -11.24 -2.14
C SER A 130 -16.23 -11.82 -1.03
N THR A 131 -14.96 -11.41 -0.95
CA THR A 131 -13.98 -11.85 0.06
C THR A 131 -13.35 -10.66 0.79
N GLY A 132 -12.31 -10.92 1.59
CA GLY A 132 -11.44 -9.89 2.14
C GLY A 132 -10.33 -9.45 1.18
N PRO A 133 -9.58 -8.38 1.51
CA PRO A 133 -8.49 -7.85 0.71
C PRO A 133 -7.22 -8.71 0.89
N VAL A 134 -7.09 -9.77 0.10
CA VAL A 134 -6.02 -10.77 0.23
C VAL A 134 -4.62 -10.15 0.16
N GLY A 135 -3.80 -10.44 1.17
CA GLY A 135 -2.47 -9.88 1.39
C GLY A 135 -2.46 -8.65 2.30
N LEU A 136 -3.61 -8.16 2.77
CA LEU A 136 -3.73 -7.02 3.68
C LEU A 136 -4.77 -7.25 4.81
N GLU A 137 -5.22 -8.48 5.01
CA GLU A 137 -6.27 -8.80 5.99
C GLU A 137 -5.87 -8.47 7.43
N HIS A 138 -4.59 -8.59 7.74
CA HIS A 138 -4.01 -8.29 9.07
C HIS A 138 -2.94 -7.20 9.00
N ALA A 139 -2.92 -6.41 7.92
CA ALA A 139 -2.01 -5.29 7.77
C ALA A 139 -2.26 -4.23 8.84
N GLY A 140 -1.19 -3.82 9.52
CA GLY A 140 -1.18 -2.69 10.44
C GLY A 140 -0.05 -1.73 10.13
N GLU A 141 1.15 -2.26 9.92
CA GLU A 141 2.28 -1.57 9.31
C GLU A 141 2.70 -2.37 8.07
N VAL A 142 3.14 -1.68 7.03
CA VAL A 142 3.73 -2.27 5.82
C VAL A 142 5.11 -1.70 5.58
N TRP A 143 5.97 -2.47 4.90
CA TRP A 143 7.32 -2.06 4.56
C TRP A 143 7.43 -1.81 3.06
N LEU A 144 7.93 -0.63 2.69
CA LEU A 144 8.21 -0.25 1.32
C LEU A 144 9.71 -0.39 1.06
N TYR A 145 10.04 -1.14 0.03
CA TYR A 145 11.40 -1.31 -0.47
C TYR A 145 11.53 -0.60 -1.82
N LEU A 146 12.58 0.19 -1.96
CA LEU A 146 12.90 0.87 -3.21
C LEU A 146 13.75 -0.03 -4.12
N PRO A 147 13.69 0.15 -5.45
CA PRO A 147 14.67 -0.46 -6.35
C PRO A 147 16.10 -0.16 -5.87
N GLY A 148 16.96 -1.17 -5.82
CA GLY A 148 18.31 -1.09 -5.25
C GLY A 148 18.46 -1.66 -3.84
N THR A 149 17.35 -2.06 -3.18
CA THR A 149 17.42 -2.74 -1.87
C THR A 149 18.18 -4.07 -1.98
N GLU A 150 19.16 -4.31 -1.13
CA GLU A 150 19.92 -5.58 -1.06
C GLU A 150 19.00 -6.73 -0.65
N THR A 151 18.91 -7.78 -1.48
CA THR A 151 17.94 -8.87 -1.30
C THR A 151 18.25 -9.77 -0.11
N ASP A 152 19.52 -9.87 0.30
CA ASP A 152 19.94 -10.64 1.48
C ASP A 152 19.49 -10.02 2.81
N THR A 153 19.01 -8.78 2.78
CA THR A 153 18.43 -8.08 3.95
C THR A 153 16.92 -8.25 4.07
N LEU A 154 16.27 -8.84 3.06
CA LEU A 154 14.82 -8.93 2.96
C LEU A 154 14.27 -10.16 3.71
N PRO A 155 13.02 -10.11 4.21
CA PRO A 155 12.36 -11.27 4.77
C PRO A 155 12.26 -12.42 3.78
N GLU A 156 12.47 -13.65 4.25
CA GLU A 156 12.35 -14.86 3.42
C GLU A 156 10.94 -14.99 2.82
N GLU A 157 9.90 -14.68 3.60
CA GLU A 157 8.50 -14.71 3.14
C GLU A 157 8.24 -13.68 2.04
N PHE A 158 8.80 -12.47 2.15
CA PHE A 158 8.72 -11.48 1.07
C PHE A 158 9.32 -12.04 -0.23
N LEU A 159 10.54 -12.60 -0.14
CA LEU A 159 11.23 -13.17 -1.29
C LEU A 159 10.48 -14.34 -1.89
N ALA A 160 9.88 -15.21 -1.07
CA ALA A 160 9.10 -16.36 -1.52
C ALA A 160 7.98 -15.93 -2.48
N TRP A 161 7.30 -14.83 -2.19
CA TRP A 161 6.25 -14.27 -3.04
C TRP A 161 6.75 -13.52 -4.27
N THR A 162 7.92 -12.87 -4.18
CA THR A 162 8.43 -12.05 -5.29
C THR A 162 9.33 -12.80 -6.25
N THR A 163 9.69 -14.05 -5.94
CA THR A 163 10.64 -14.83 -6.74
C THR A 163 10.24 -15.00 -8.20
N SER A 164 8.94 -15.11 -8.49
CA SER A 164 8.45 -15.24 -9.87
C SER A 164 8.69 -13.99 -10.73
N ALA A 165 8.95 -12.83 -10.12
CA ALA A 165 9.32 -11.61 -10.83
C ALA A 165 10.81 -11.57 -11.21
N PHE A 166 11.63 -12.50 -10.71
CA PHE A 166 13.02 -12.63 -11.12
C PHE A 166 13.15 -13.48 -12.40
N SER A 167 14.00 -13.04 -13.33
CA SER A 167 14.33 -13.80 -14.55
C SER A 167 15.38 -14.88 -14.28
N GLY A 168 15.14 -15.76 -13.32
CA GLY A 168 16.08 -16.82 -12.94
C GLY A 168 16.47 -16.77 -11.46
N GLU A 169 17.74 -16.51 -11.17
CA GLU A 169 18.25 -16.41 -9.80
C GLU A 169 17.79 -15.10 -9.13
N ILE A 170 17.71 -15.11 -7.79
CA ILE A 170 17.44 -13.91 -7.01
C ILE A 170 18.62 -12.94 -7.21
N PRO A 171 18.40 -11.71 -7.71
CA PRO A 171 19.47 -10.74 -7.90
C PRO A 171 19.99 -10.23 -6.55
N ASP A 172 21.22 -9.69 -6.51
CA ASP A 172 21.78 -9.09 -5.30
C ASP A 172 20.93 -7.90 -4.79
N GLN A 173 20.31 -7.15 -5.72
CA GLN A 173 19.46 -6.00 -5.40
C GLN A 173 18.11 -6.09 -6.10
N LEU A 174 17.05 -5.59 -5.45
CA LEU A 174 15.71 -5.53 -6.03
C LEU A 174 15.68 -4.64 -7.29
N PRO A 175 15.17 -5.15 -8.43
CA PRO A 175 15.03 -4.36 -9.65
C PRO A 175 13.71 -3.56 -9.69
N PHE A 176 12.87 -3.67 -8.66
CA PHE A 176 11.51 -3.15 -8.58
C PHE A 176 11.21 -2.62 -7.17
N TYR A 177 10.06 -1.97 -7.00
CA TYR A 177 9.55 -1.63 -5.66
C TYR A 177 8.99 -2.88 -4.99
N GLY A 178 9.16 -2.99 -3.67
CA GLY A 178 8.55 -4.03 -2.86
C GLY A 178 7.57 -3.43 -1.86
N LEU A 179 6.41 -4.05 -1.66
CA LEU A 179 5.55 -3.76 -0.52
C LEU A 179 5.33 -5.06 0.26
N TYR A 180 5.67 -5.06 1.54
CA TYR A 180 5.53 -6.23 2.41
C TYR A 180 4.55 -5.95 3.54
N SER A 181 3.57 -6.82 3.75
CA SER A 181 2.73 -6.82 4.95
C SER A 181 3.25 -7.89 5.92
N PRO A 182 3.98 -7.52 6.99
CA PRO A 182 4.41 -8.49 7.99
C PRO A 182 3.26 -9.18 8.72
N GLY A 183 2.09 -8.54 8.80
CA GLY A 183 0.91 -9.11 9.45
C GLY A 183 0.33 -10.32 8.69
N ASP A 184 0.49 -10.33 7.37
CA ASP A 184 -0.01 -11.37 6.46
C ASP A 184 1.13 -12.19 5.82
N GLU A 185 2.39 -11.84 6.10
CA GLU A 185 3.59 -12.39 5.45
C GLU A 185 3.49 -12.34 3.91
N SER A 186 2.84 -11.29 3.37
CA SER A 186 2.55 -11.13 1.95
C SER A 186 3.53 -10.15 1.29
N GLY A 187 4.09 -10.55 0.15
CA GLY A 187 5.05 -9.76 -0.63
C GLY A 187 4.52 -9.33 -1.98
N PHE A 188 4.44 -8.03 -2.22
CA PHE A 188 3.99 -7.44 -3.48
C PHE A 188 5.17 -6.92 -4.29
N VAL A 189 5.10 -7.11 -5.60
CA VAL A 189 6.02 -6.55 -6.60
C VAL A 189 5.42 -5.28 -7.19
N GLY A 190 6.16 -4.18 -7.20
CA GLY A 190 5.67 -2.85 -7.55
C GLY A 190 6.42 -2.13 -8.67
N TYR A 191 5.68 -1.38 -9.47
CA TYR A 191 6.19 -0.56 -10.57
C TYR A 191 5.49 0.80 -10.61
N PRO A 192 6.12 1.86 -11.15
CA PRO A 192 5.41 3.09 -11.48
C PRO A 192 4.26 2.78 -12.44
N GLN A 193 3.07 3.30 -12.15
CA GLN A 193 1.90 3.09 -12.99
C GLN A 193 2.16 3.73 -14.36
N GLN A 194 2.02 2.94 -15.43
CA GLN A 194 2.20 3.48 -16.77
C GLN A 194 1.02 4.39 -17.11
N GLU A 195 1.32 5.63 -17.54
CA GLU A 195 0.30 6.50 -18.10
C GLU A 195 -0.32 5.82 -19.32
N GLN A 196 -1.63 5.56 -19.30
CA GLN A 196 -2.35 5.16 -20.51
C GLN A 196 -2.31 6.33 -21.49
N GLY A 197 -1.42 6.25 -22.46
CA GLY A 197 -1.28 7.22 -23.56
C GLY A 197 -2.40 7.16 -24.59
#